data_AF-A0A8H7EM04-F1
#
_entry.id   AF-A0A8H7EM04-F1
#
_cell.length_a   1.000
_cell.length_b   1.000
_cell.length_c   1.000
_cell.angle_alpha   90.00
_cell.angle_beta   90.00
_cell.angle_gamma   90.00
#
_symmetry.space_group_name_H-M   'P 1'
#
loop_
_entity.id
_entity.type
_entity.pdbx_description
1 polymer ?
#
loop_
_entity_poly.entity_id
_entity_poly.type
_entity_poly.pdbx_seq_one_letter_code
_entity_poly.pdbx_strand_id
1 'polypeptide(L)'
;MLKEVFLYWLKGADMVVLDVPLLFESGFNKLVGTTVVVYCSELLQLRRLMQRDGLSEEAAQQRIRAQLSLREKVDRADIVLDNSSDITQLELQVASLVKKLKPSTVTWLLEYAGPPAILAAFVAAIRHYAPPIIAYLSSQLLQSLK
;
A
#
# COMPACT_ATOMS: atom_id res chain seq x y z
N MET A 1 -5.14 -5.13 9.19
CA MET A 1 -4.53 -4.48 8.00
C MET A 1 -5.38 -4.57 6.73
N LEU A 2 -5.34 -5.61 5.89
CA LEU A 2 -6.04 -5.59 4.58
C LEU A 2 -7.57 -5.33 4.66
N LYS A 3 -8.23 -5.90 5.67
CA LYS A 3 -9.66 -5.65 5.93
C LYS A 3 -9.93 -4.17 6.26
N GLU A 4 -9.05 -3.52 7.00
CA GLU A 4 -9.17 -2.10 7.34
C GLU A 4 -8.93 -1.23 6.10
N VAL A 5 -7.92 -1.55 5.29
CA VAL A 5 -7.68 -0.86 4.00
C VAL A 5 -8.92 -0.91 3.13
N PHE A 6 -9.51 -2.10 2.99
CA PHE A 6 -10.74 -2.27 2.24
C PHE A 6 -11.91 -1.48 2.84
N LEU A 7 -12.04 -1.44 4.17
CA LEU A 7 -13.07 -0.66 4.85
C LEU A 7 -12.89 0.86 4.64
N TYR A 8 -11.66 1.37 4.70
CA TYR A 8 -11.36 2.78 4.43
C TYR A 8 -11.59 3.14 2.96
N TRP A 9 -11.25 2.23 2.04
CA TRP A 9 -11.60 2.35 0.63
C TRP A 9 -13.12 2.44 0.47
N LEU A 10 -13.91 1.53 1.07
CA LEU A 10 -15.37 1.58 1.01
C LEU A 10 -15.96 2.88 1.56
N LYS A 11 -15.35 3.46 2.60
CA LYS A 11 -15.73 4.76 3.17
C LYS A 11 -15.37 5.96 2.29
N GLY A 12 -14.66 5.74 1.17
CA GLY A 12 -14.23 6.81 0.28
C GLY A 12 -13.08 7.63 0.85
N ALA A 13 -12.21 7.04 1.68
CA ALA A 13 -10.98 7.71 2.09
C ALA A 13 -10.13 8.05 0.87
N ASP A 14 -9.60 9.26 0.82
CA ASP A 14 -8.73 9.75 -0.26
C ASP A 14 -7.28 9.29 -0.09
N MET A 15 -6.85 9.04 1.15
CA MET A 15 -5.52 8.55 1.47
C MET A 15 -5.53 7.66 2.71
N VAL A 16 -4.77 6.57 2.70
CA VAL A 16 -4.58 5.65 3.84
C VAL A 16 -3.09 5.43 4.06
N VAL A 17 -2.63 5.60 5.31
CA VAL A 17 -1.24 5.38 5.70
C VAL A 17 -1.12 4.05 6.43
N LEU A 18 -0.21 3.19 5.99
CA LEU A 18 0.07 1.90 6.62
C LEU A 18 1.41 1.96 7.33
N ASP A 19 1.39 1.90 8.67
CA ASP A 19 2.60 1.77 9.47
C ASP A 19 2.97 0.29 9.61
N VAL A 20 4.00 -0.14 8.87
CA VAL A 20 4.42 -1.55 8.77
C VAL A 20 5.94 -1.66 8.92
N PRO A 21 6.46 -2.09 10.10
CA PRO A 21 7.91 -2.17 10.33
C PRO A 21 8.68 -3.09 9.37
N LEU A 22 8.03 -4.18 8.92
CA LEU A 22 8.58 -5.21 8.03
C LEU A 22 8.01 -5.12 6.61
N LEU A 23 7.71 -3.90 6.13
CA LEU A 23 7.02 -3.66 4.86
C LEU A 23 7.71 -4.34 3.66
N PHE A 24 9.03 -4.26 3.59
CA PHE A 24 9.81 -4.80 2.47
C PHE A 24 10.09 -6.30 2.63
N GLU A 25 10.33 -6.74 3.86
CA GLU A 25 10.61 -8.14 4.20
C GLU A 25 9.39 -9.04 3.93
N SER A 26 8.19 -8.50 4.15
CA SER A 26 6.92 -9.19 3.89
C SER A 26 6.41 -9.06 2.46
N GLY A 27 7.03 -8.20 1.64
CA GLY A 27 6.59 -7.92 0.26
C GLY A 27 5.31 -7.07 0.17
N PHE A 28 4.82 -6.51 1.30
CA PHE A 28 3.64 -5.65 1.31
C PHE A 28 3.85 -4.33 0.59
N ASN A 29 5.09 -3.93 0.33
CA ASN A 29 5.43 -2.78 -0.52
C ASN A 29 4.78 -2.85 -1.92
N LYS A 30 4.43 -4.05 -2.41
CA LYS A 30 3.75 -4.24 -3.71
C LYS A 30 2.25 -3.91 -3.69
N LEU A 31 1.65 -3.79 -2.50
CA LEU A 31 0.21 -3.52 -2.33
C LEU A 31 -0.09 -2.05 -2.02
N VAL A 32 0.93 -1.19 -1.97
CA VAL A 32 0.81 0.24 -1.69
C VAL A 32 1.24 1.05 -2.90
N GLY A 33 0.65 2.23 -3.08
CA GLY A 33 0.98 3.12 -4.20
C GLY A 33 2.28 3.92 -4.00
N THR A 34 2.65 4.20 -2.75
CA THR A 34 3.89 4.92 -2.43
C THR A 34 4.45 4.40 -1.12
N THR A 35 5.75 4.14 -1.12
CA THR A 35 6.53 3.70 0.04
C THR A 35 7.34 4.86 0.60
N VAL A 36 7.27 5.03 1.92
CA VAL A 36 7.99 6.09 2.64
C VAL A 36 8.84 5.45 3.71
N VAL A 37 10.14 5.75 3.71
CA VAL A 37 11.08 5.31 4.75
C VAL A 37 11.52 6.50 5.58
N VAL A 38 11.35 6.39 6.89
CA VAL A 38 11.92 7.36 7.84
C VAL A 38 13.31 6.88 8.23
N TYR A 39 14.32 7.60 7.76
CA TYR A 39 15.72 7.32 7.97
C TYR A 39 16.25 8.03 9.23
N CYS A 40 17.24 7.44 9.90
CA CYS A 40 18.11 8.13 10.84
C CYS A 40 19.49 7.45 10.84
N SER A 41 20.53 8.14 11.32
CA SER A 41 21.87 7.53 11.43
C SER A 41 21.87 6.31 12.36
N GLU A 42 22.72 5.32 12.07
CA GLU A 42 22.79 4.06 12.84
C GLU A 42 23.04 4.30 14.34
N LEU A 43 23.91 5.26 14.67
CA LEU A 43 24.20 5.65 16.05
C LEU A 43 22.95 6.22 16.75
N LEU A 44 22.15 7.02 16.05
CA LEU A 44 20.90 7.57 16.59
C LEU A 44 19.82 6.49 16.71
N GLN A 45 19.73 5.59 15.73
CA GLN A 45 18.80 4.46 15.76
C GLN A 45 19.06 3.58 16.98
N LEU A 46 20.32 3.19 17.19
CA LEU A 46 20.75 2.37 18.32
C LEU A 46 20.44 3.06 19.65
N ARG A 47 20.86 4.33 19.80
CA ARG A 47 20.61 5.11 21.02
C ARG A 47 19.11 5.24 21.33
N ARG A 48 18.29 5.58 20.34
CA ARG A 48 16.83 5.73 20.52
C ARG A 48 16.17 4.40 20.85
N LEU A 49 16.60 3.29 20.23
CA LEU A 49 16.08 1.96 20.52
C LEU A 49 16.40 1.52 21.95
N MET A 50 17.64 1.72 22.39
CA MET A 50 18.06 1.43 23.77
C MET A 50 17.26 2.26 24.79
N GLN A 51 17.10 3.56 24.54
CA GLN A 51 16.34 4.45 25.43
C GLN A 51 14.85 4.11 25.51
N ARG A 52 14.23 3.77 24.37
CA ARG A 52 12.79 3.46 24.30
C ARG A 52 12.45 2.11 24.92
N ASP A 53 13.25 1.09 24.63
CA ASP A 53 12.95 -0.30 24.99
C ASP A 53 13.75 -0.78 26.22
N GLY A 54 14.64 0.04 26.78
CA GLY A 54 15.46 -0.31 27.95
C GLY A 54 16.49 -1.43 27.69
N LEU A 55 16.99 -1.53 26.45
CA LEU A 55 17.84 -2.63 26.00
C LEU A 55 19.33 -2.36 26.23
N SER A 56 20.12 -3.42 26.43
CA SER A 56 21.59 -3.34 26.29
C SER A 56 21.97 -3.03 24.84
N GLU A 57 23.19 -2.56 24.63
CA GLU A 57 23.68 -2.25 23.30
C GLU A 57 23.68 -3.48 22.40
N GLU A 58 24.14 -4.63 22.91
CA GLU A 58 24.20 -5.89 22.17
C GLU A 58 22.81 -6.36 21.75
N ALA A 59 21.83 -6.29 22.66
CA ALA A 59 20.45 -6.68 22.39
C ALA A 59 19.80 -5.75 21.34
N ALA A 60 20.05 -4.45 21.43
CA ALA A 60 19.56 -3.48 20.46
C ALA A 60 20.19 -3.70 19.08
N GLN A 61 21.51 -3.93 19.00
CA GLN A 61 22.19 -4.26 17.75
C GLN A 61 21.71 -5.57 17.13
N GLN A 62 21.48 -6.62 17.93
CA GLN A 62 20.91 -7.88 17.45
C GLN A 62 19.53 -7.66 16.84
N ARG A 63 18.70 -6.84 17.48
CA ARG A 63 17.35 -6.52 16.98
C ARG A 63 17.38 -5.73 15.68
N ILE A 64 18.30 -4.77 15.55
CA ILE A 64 18.50 -4.01 14.30
C ILE A 64 18.94 -4.97 13.19
N ARG A 65 19.90 -5.85 13.46
CA ARG A 65 20.45 -6.83 12.49
C ARG A 65 19.46 -7.93 12.10
N ALA A 66 18.42 -8.16 12.88
CA ALA A 66 17.37 -9.14 12.56
C ALA A 66 16.41 -8.67 11.45
N GLN A 67 16.47 -7.38 11.07
CA GLN A 67 15.65 -6.79 10.02
C GLN A 67 16.50 -6.43 8.80
N LEU A 68 15.84 -6.10 7.68
CA LEU A 68 16.53 -5.54 6.53
C LEU A 68 17.25 -4.25 6.96
N SER A 69 18.45 -4.02 6.44
CA SER A 69 19.21 -2.84 6.83
C SER A 69 18.48 -1.56 6.42
N LEU A 70 18.62 -0.49 7.21
CA LEU A 70 17.95 0.77 6.91
C LEU A 70 18.37 1.32 5.54
N ARG A 71 19.63 1.11 5.16
CA ARG A 71 20.16 1.46 3.84
C ARG A 71 19.42 0.74 2.71
N GLU A 72 19.20 -0.57 2.82
CA GLU A 72 18.43 -1.31 1.82
C GLU A 72 16.96 -0.87 1.77
N LYS A 73 16.37 -0.46 2.90
CA LYS A 73 15.02 0.13 2.92
C LYS A 73 15.01 1.46 2.16
N VAL A 74 16.01 2.32 2.39
CA VAL A 74 16.20 3.59 1.67
C VAL A 74 16.33 3.38 0.16
N ASP A 75 17.14 2.41 -0.26
CA ASP A 75 17.37 2.12 -1.69
C ASP A 75 16.10 1.60 -2.40
N ARG A 76 15.15 1.04 -1.66
CA ARG A 76 13.89 0.49 -2.18
C ARG A 76 12.69 1.42 -2.04
N ALA A 77 12.83 2.53 -1.32
CA ALA A 77 11.73 3.44 -1.03
C ALA A 77 11.54 4.45 -2.16
N ASP A 78 10.29 4.81 -2.42
CA ASP A 78 9.98 5.91 -3.33
C ASP A 78 10.39 7.26 -2.72
N ILE A 79 10.24 7.38 -1.39
CA ILE A 79 10.45 8.61 -0.65
C ILE A 79 11.16 8.31 0.66
N VAL A 80 12.15 9.14 0.99
CA VAL A 80 12.94 9.04 2.22
C VAL A 80 12.79 10.35 3.01
N LEU A 81 12.48 10.22 4.30
CA LEU A 81 12.39 11.33 5.24
C LEU A 81 13.53 11.20 6.26
N ASP A 82 14.33 12.25 6.44
CA ASP A 82 15.43 12.22 7.40
C ASP A 82 14.97 12.69 8.78
N ASN A 83 15.11 11.81 9.77
CA ASN A 83 14.83 12.01 11.19
C ASN A 83 16.12 11.98 12.03
N SER A 84 17.27 12.29 11.42
CA SER A 84 18.55 12.46 12.11
C SER A 84 18.69 13.82 12.79
N SER A 85 17.90 14.81 12.35
CA SER A 85 17.91 16.19 12.86
C SER A 85 16.83 16.44 13.92
N ASP A 86 16.43 17.69 14.06
CA ASP A 86 15.33 18.12 14.92
C ASP A 86 13.95 17.68 14.39
N ILE A 87 12.99 17.49 15.29
CA ILE A 87 11.61 17.06 14.97
C ILE A 87 10.87 18.07 14.09
N THR A 88 11.11 19.36 14.25
CA THR A 88 10.48 20.40 13.42
C THR A 88 10.89 20.28 11.95
N GLN A 89 12.13 19.85 11.67
CA GLN A 89 12.55 19.57 10.29
C GLN A 89 11.81 18.37 9.70
N LEU A 90 11.58 17.32 10.50
CA LEU A 90 10.80 16.17 10.07
C LEU A 90 9.34 16.56 9.80
N GLU A 91 8.73 17.38 10.66
CA GLU A 91 7.36 17.88 10.48
C GLU A 91 7.22 18.66 9.16
N LEU A 92 8.19 19.51 8.82
CA LEU A 92 8.21 20.23 7.55
C LEU A 92 8.33 19.29 6.34
N GLN A 93 9.18 18.26 6.42
CA GLN A 93 9.30 17.26 5.37
C GLN A 93 7.99 16.48 5.18
N VAL A 94 7.34 16.07 6.27
CA VAL A 94 6.04 15.37 6.25
C VAL A 94 4.94 16.27 5.67
N ALA A 95 4.87 17.54 6.08
CA ALA A 95 3.88 18.48 5.56
C ALA A 95 4.04 18.69 4.04
N SER A 96 5.29 18.83 3.57
CA SER A 96 5.61 18.91 2.15
C SER A 96 5.22 17.63 1.40
N LEU A 97 5.50 16.46 1.98
CA LEU A 97 5.15 15.17 1.42
C LEU A 97 3.64 14.99 1.26
N VAL A 98 2.87 15.24 2.32
CA VAL A 98 1.41 15.12 2.30
C VAL A 98 0.81 16.03 1.23
N LYS A 99 1.34 17.24 1.07
CA LYS A 99 0.89 18.17 0.01
C LYS A 99 1.13 17.61 -1.39
N LYS A 100 2.22 16.87 -1.61
CA LYS A 100 2.56 16.24 -2.90
C LYS A 100 1.73 14.99 -3.18
N LEU A 101 1.47 14.18 -2.15
CA LEU A 101 0.78 12.91 -2.30
C LEU A 101 -0.74 13.03 -2.30
N LYS A 102 -1.30 14.13 -1.77
CA LYS A 102 -2.75 14.31 -1.72
C LYS A 102 -3.34 14.22 -3.13
N PRO A 103 -4.17 13.22 -3.42
CA PRO A 103 -4.74 13.07 -4.76
C PRO A 103 -5.70 14.23 -5.04
N SER A 104 -5.78 14.60 -6.31
CA SER A 104 -6.84 15.50 -6.75
C SER A 104 -8.19 14.81 -6.64
N THR A 105 -9.28 15.58 -6.48
CA THR A 105 -10.64 15.03 -6.46
C THR A 105 -10.95 14.21 -7.72
N VAL A 106 -10.39 14.61 -8.87
CA VAL A 106 -10.60 13.92 -10.15
C VAL A 106 -9.86 12.59 -10.20
N THR A 107 -8.57 12.57 -9.84
CA THR A 107 -7.77 11.32 -9.81
C THR A 107 -8.36 10.32 -8.82
N TRP A 108 -8.73 10.80 -7.63
CA TRP A 108 -9.42 9.98 -6.64
C TRP A 108 -10.75 9.43 -7.16
N LEU A 109 -11.58 10.26 -7.79
CA LEU A 109 -12.87 9.82 -8.32
C LEU A 109 -12.72 8.73 -9.38
N LEU A 110 -11.74 8.87 -10.28
CA LEU A 110 -11.47 7.87 -11.32
C LEU A 110 -10.98 6.54 -10.70
N GLU A 111 -10.06 6.60 -9.74
CA GLU A 111 -9.53 5.41 -9.06
C GLU A 111 -10.59 4.71 -8.20
N TYR A 112 -11.46 5.48 -7.55
CA TYR A 112 -12.53 4.95 -6.70
C TYR A 112 -13.73 4.42 -7.50
N ALA A 113 -14.22 5.19 -8.49
CA ALA A 113 -15.40 4.82 -9.28
C ALA A 113 -15.08 3.84 -10.42
N GLY A 114 -13.81 3.71 -10.81
CA GLY A 114 -13.35 2.81 -11.86
C GLY A 114 -13.75 1.35 -11.63
N PRO A 115 -13.32 0.70 -10.52
CA PRO A 115 -13.63 -0.72 -10.29
C PRO A 115 -15.14 -1.03 -10.24
N PRO A 116 -15.99 -0.25 -9.53
CA PRO A 116 -17.45 -0.44 -9.59
C PRO A 116 -18.03 -0.27 -10.99
N ALA A 117 -17.56 0.72 -11.76
CA ALA A 117 -18.02 0.97 -13.12
C ALA A 117 -17.66 -0.19 -14.07
N ILE A 118 -16.43 -0.71 -13.98
CA ILE A 118 -15.97 -1.87 -14.76
C ILE A 118 -16.81 -3.10 -14.43
N LEU A 119 -17.06 -3.35 -13.15
CA LEU A 119 -17.90 -4.47 -12.71
C LEU A 119 -19.34 -4.35 -13.24
N ALA A 120 -19.93 -3.15 -13.16
CA ALA A 120 -21.27 -2.89 -13.67
C ALA A 120 -21.35 -3.10 -15.20
N ALA A 121 -20.36 -2.62 -15.95
CA ALA A 121 -20.28 -2.81 -17.40
C ALA A 121 -20.13 -4.30 -17.76
N PHE A 122 -19.29 -5.05 -17.03
CA PHE A 122 -19.11 -6.48 -17.23
C PHE A 122 -20.40 -7.27 -16.98
N VAL A 123 -21.11 -6.98 -15.88
CA VAL A 123 -22.41 -7.60 -15.56
C VAL A 123 -23.46 -7.27 -16.61
N ALA A 124 -23.51 -6.02 -17.09
CA ALA A 124 -24.41 -5.61 -18.15
C ALA A 124 -24.11 -6.35 -19.47
N ALA A 125 -22.84 -6.51 -19.83
CA ALA A 125 -22.41 -7.26 -21.00
C ALA A 125 -22.81 -8.74 -20.90
N ILE A 126 -22.58 -9.40 -19.76
CA ILE A 126 -23.03 -10.78 -19.55
C ILE A 126 -24.55 -10.88 -19.72
N ARG A 127 -25.31 -9.98 -19.09
CA ARG A 127 -26.78 -10.00 -19.19
C ARG A 127 -27.27 -9.85 -20.62
N HIS A 128 -26.61 -9.03 -21.44
CA HIS A 128 -27.02 -8.76 -22.81
C HIS A 128 -26.57 -9.86 -23.79
N TYR A 129 -25.34 -10.36 -23.66
CA TYR A 129 -24.75 -11.28 -24.65
C TYR A 129 -24.78 -12.76 -24.25
N ALA A 130 -24.88 -13.11 -22.96
CA ALA A 130 -24.92 -14.52 -22.54
C ALA A 130 -26.19 -15.26 -22.98
N PRO A 131 -27.41 -14.68 -22.92
CA PRO A 131 -28.62 -15.39 -23.33
C PRO A 131 -28.61 -15.91 -24.78
N PRO A 132 -28.25 -15.10 -25.80
CA PRO A 132 -28.19 -15.62 -27.17
C PRO A 132 -27.08 -16.66 -27.38
N ILE A 133 -25.93 -16.53 -26.70
CA ILE A 133 -24.83 -17.50 -26.77
C ILE A 133 -25.25 -18.85 -26.17
N ILE A 134 -25.89 -18.83 -25.00
CA ILE A 134 -26.39 -20.04 -24.33
C ILE A 134 -27.48 -20.71 -25.17
N ALA A 135 -28.36 -19.94 -25.79
CA ALA A 135 -29.38 -20.46 -26.71
C ALA A 135 -28.75 -21.12 -27.95
N TYR A 136 -27.74 -20.48 -28.55
CA TYR A 136 -27.01 -21.05 -29.69
C TYR A 136 -26.29 -22.36 -29.32
N LEU A 137 -25.51 -22.37 -28.23
CA LEU A 137 -24.75 -23.54 -27.80
C LEU A 137 -25.66 -24.71 -27.39
N SER A 138 -26.79 -24.42 -26.73
CA SER A 138 -27.76 -25.47 -26.37
C SER A 138 -28.43 -26.07 -27.62
N SER A 139 -28.75 -25.26 -28.62
CA SER A 139 -29.28 -25.75 -29.90
C SER A 139 -28.27 -26.63 -30.67
N GLN A 140 -26.98 -26.30 -30.63
CA GLN A 140 -25.93 -27.04 -31.31
C GLN A 140 -25.64 -28.39 -30.60
N LEU A 141 -25.62 -28.40 -29.26
CA LEU A 141 -25.48 -29.62 -28.46
C LEU A 141 -26.64 -30.59 -28.69
N LEU A 142 -27.87 -30.08 -28.74
CA LEU A 142 -29.07 -30.88 -29.04
C LEU A 142 -29.05 -31.48 -30.45
N GLN A 143 -28.41 -30.83 -31.42
CA GLN A 143 -28.20 -31.38 -32.75
C GLN A 143 -27.13 -32.46 -32.78
N SER A 144 -26.04 -32.35 -32.01
CA SER A 144 -24.99 -33.37 -31.97
C SER A 144 -25.35 -34.66 -31.21
N LEU A 145 -26.41 -34.62 -30.41
CA LEU A 145 -26.90 -35.77 -29.62
C LEU A 145 -28.03 -36.55 -30.32
N LYS A 146 -28.47 -36.10 -31.51
CA LYS A 146 -29.43 -36.79 -32.38
C LYS A 146 -28.71 -37.44 -33.55
#